data_AF-Q8YG09-F1
#
_entry.id   AF-Q8YG09-F1
#
_cell.length_a   1.000
_cell.length_b   1.000
_cell.length_c   1.000
_cell.angle_alpha   90.00
_cell.angle_beta   90.00
_cell.angle_gamma   90.00
#
_symmetry.space_group_name_H-M   'P 1'
#
loop_
_entity.id
_entity.type
_entity.pdbx_description
1 polymer ?
#
loop_
_entity_poly.entity_id
_entity_poly.type
_entity_poly.pdbx_seq_one_letter_code
_entity_poly.pdbx_strand_id
1 'polypeptide(L)'
;MKEATCRFDLSNGPVHITTQRNVPYWSLSIYAPNGDNLYSLNDNVSNDRKLDLVIADPIGMASLRSDASRSDTRSIFIEQNIGEGAAVLRVFVPDTTWNVQVQRFFDEAQCEPFEGF
;
A
#
# COMPACT_ATOMS: atom_id res chain seq x y z
N MET A 1 -2.08 -19.32 -0.13
CA MET A 1 -2.02 -17.85 -0.31
C MET A 1 -3.42 -17.28 -0.19
N LYS A 2 -3.55 -16.07 0.35
CA LYS A 2 -4.76 -15.24 0.27
C LYS A 2 -4.39 -13.86 -0.27
N GLU A 3 -5.34 -13.15 -0.84
CA GLU A 3 -5.13 -11.81 -1.39
C GLU A 3 -6.33 -10.89 -1.15
N ALA A 4 -6.03 -9.58 -1.14
CA ALA A 4 -7.01 -8.50 -1.17
C ALA A 4 -6.59 -7.50 -2.24
N THR A 5 -7.56 -6.73 -2.75
CA THR A 5 -7.32 -5.74 -3.80
C THR A 5 -7.99 -4.44 -3.44
N CYS A 6 -7.28 -3.33 -3.68
CA CYS A 6 -7.81 -1.99 -3.58
C CYS A 6 -7.69 -1.29 -4.93
N ARG A 7 -8.81 -0.83 -5.49
CA ARG A 7 -8.78 0.12 -6.61
C ARG A 7 -8.65 1.53 -6.05
N PHE A 8 -7.77 2.33 -6.63
CA PHE A 8 -7.54 3.71 -6.24
C PHE A 8 -7.61 4.66 -7.44
N ASP A 9 -7.85 5.94 -7.14
CA ASP A 9 -7.89 7.05 -8.09
C ASP A 9 -7.07 8.21 -7.53
N LEU A 10 -5.92 8.47 -8.14
CA LEU A 10 -4.96 9.51 -7.77
C LEU A 10 -5.39 10.91 -8.26
N SER A 11 -6.43 11.01 -9.11
CA SER A 11 -6.97 12.32 -9.51
C SER A 11 -7.63 13.07 -8.35
N ASN A 12 -8.03 12.34 -7.29
CA ASN A 12 -8.57 12.90 -6.06
C ASN A 12 -7.50 13.13 -4.97
N GLY A 13 -6.23 12.92 -5.30
CA GLY A 13 -5.09 13.07 -4.39
C GLY A 13 -4.40 11.74 -4.06
N PRO A 14 -3.34 11.78 -3.23
CA PRO A 14 -2.60 10.59 -2.83
C PRO A 14 -3.46 9.58 -2.08
N VAL A 15 -3.05 8.32 -2.09
CA VAL A 15 -3.70 7.22 -1.37
C VAL A 15 -2.74 6.60 -0.37
N HIS A 16 -3.23 6.33 0.83
CA HIS A 16 -2.51 5.66 1.90
C HIS A 16 -2.96 4.21 2.01
N ILE A 17 -2.00 3.28 2.00
CA ILE A 17 -2.25 1.85 2.19
C ILE A 17 -1.46 1.40 3.41
N THR A 18 -2.18 0.89 4.42
CA THR A 18 -1.58 0.49 5.70
C THR A 18 -2.06 -0.87 6.17
N THR A 19 -1.25 -1.49 7.03
CA THR A 19 -1.60 -2.70 7.78
C THR A 19 -1.10 -2.58 9.21
N GLN A 20 -1.85 -3.12 10.17
CA GLN A 20 -1.51 -2.97 11.59
C GLN A 20 -0.85 -4.21 12.20
N ARG A 21 -0.99 -5.37 11.55
CA ARG A 21 -0.50 -6.67 12.02
C ARG A 21 0.61 -7.24 11.14
N ASN A 22 1.38 -8.13 11.73
CA ASN A 22 2.39 -8.90 11.01
C ASN A 22 1.83 -10.26 10.61
N VAL A 23 2.24 -10.71 9.43
CA VAL A 23 1.99 -12.04 8.87
C VAL A 23 3.34 -12.64 8.47
N PRO A 24 3.42 -13.96 8.20
CA PRO A 24 4.69 -14.62 7.89
C PRO A 24 5.41 -14.02 6.68
N TYR A 25 4.64 -13.58 5.68
CA TYR A 25 5.10 -12.88 4.49
C TYR A 25 3.93 -12.15 3.83
N TRP A 26 4.19 -10.95 3.31
CA TRP A 26 3.29 -10.25 2.40
C TRP A 26 4.05 -9.63 1.22
N SER A 27 3.35 -9.47 0.10
CA SER A 27 3.80 -8.67 -1.03
C SER A 27 2.67 -7.79 -1.53
N LEU A 28 3.03 -6.62 -2.04
CA LEU A 28 2.11 -5.68 -2.67
C LEU A 28 2.61 -5.40 -4.09
N SER A 29 1.71 -5.46 -5.06
CA SER A 29 1.95 -5.04 -6.44
C SER A 29 0.96 -3.96 -6.85
N ILE A 30 1.43 -2.95 -7.59
CA ILE A 30 0.62 -1.88 -8.13
C ILE A 30 0.47 -2.10 -9.63
N TYR A 31 -0.77 -2.08 -10.11
CA TYR A 31 -1.11 -2.30 -11.51
C TYR A 31 -1.76 -1.06 -12.12
N ALA A 32 -1.35 -0.73 -13.34
CA ALA A 32 -2.04 0.21 -14.20
C ALA A 32 -3.35 -0.40 -14.75
N PRO A 33 -4.28 0.40 -15.30
CA PRO A 33 -5.54 -0.08 -15.85
C PRO A 33 -5.37 -1.04 -17.05
N ASN A 34 -4.25 -0.94 -17.76
CA ASN A 34 -3.89 -1.84 -18.86
C ASN A 34 -3.31 -3.19 -18.38
N GLY A 35 -3.14 -3.39 -17.06
CA GLY A 35 -2.59 -4.61 -16.47
C GLY A 35 -1.07 -4.61 -16.26
N ASP A 36 -0.36 -3.53 -16.59
CA ASP A 36 1.08 -3.42 -16.34
C ASP A 36 1.38 -3.36 -14.85
N ASN A 37 2.33 -4.16 -14.38
CA ASN A 37 2.84 -4.08 -13.00
C ASN A 37 3.87 -2.95 -12.92
N LEU A 38 3.49 -1.85 -12.29
CA LEU A 38 4.31 -0.65 -12.20
C LEU A 38 5.29 -0.67 -11.02
N TYR A 39 4.91 -1.36 -9.94
CA TYR A 39 5.69 -1.38 -8.71
C TYR A 39 5.40 -2.64 -7.91
N SER A 40 6.42 -3.19 -7.25
CA SER A 40 6.25 -4.36 -6.38
C SER A 40 7.18 -4.27 -5.18
N LEU A 41 6.64 -4.58 -4.01
CA LEU A 41 7.37 -4.58 -2.75
C LEU A 41 6.91 -5.72 -1.83
N ASN A 42 7.67 -6.00 -0.79
CA ASN A 42 7.34 -7.04 0.19
C ASN A 42 7.73 -6.61 1.60
N ASP A 43 7.47 -7.47 2.57
CA ASP A 43 7.77 -7.25 3.97
C ASP A 43 9.22 -6.94 4.33
N ASN A 44 10.20 -7.14 3.43
CA ASN A 44 11.60 -6.73 3.67
C ASN A 44 11.84 -5.23 3.55
N VAL A 45 10.94 -4.46 2.90
CA VAL A 45 11.13 -3.01 2.73
C VAL A 45 10.60 -2.19 3.92
N SER A 46 9.94 -2.83 4.89
CA SER A 46 9.38 -2.17 6.07
C SER A 46 10.15 -2.55 7.33
N ASN A 47 10.56 -1.54 8.11
CA ASN A 47 11.30 -1.73 9.37
C ASN A 47 10.55 -2.64 10.36
N ASP A 48 9.21 -2.53 10.43
CA ASP A 48 8.37 -3.33 11.34
C ASP A 48 7.71 -4.53 10.62
N ARG A 49 8.04 -4.77 9.34
CA ARG A 49 7.36 -5.70 8.43
C ARG A 49 5.86 -5.42 8.28
N LYS A 50 5.44 -4.17 8.51
CA LYS A 50 4.08 -3.67 8.28
C LYS A 50 4.03 -2.82 7.02
N LEU A 51 3.02 -3.00 6.19
CA LEU A 51 2.81 -2.10 5.06
C LEU A 51 2.40 -0.71 5.57
N ASP A 52 3.11 0.31 5.10
CA ASP A 52 2.81 1.74 5.25
C ASP A 52 3.31 2.43 3.97
N LEU A 53 2.41 2.64 3.01
CA LEU A 53 2.72 3.09 1.66
C LEU A 53 1.81 4.24 1.26
N VAL A 54 2.41 5.33 0.78
CA VAL A 54 1.70 6.43 0.12
C VAL A 54 1.99 6.39 -1.37
N ILE A 55 0.92 6.36 -2.17
CA ILE A 55 0.97 6.41 -3.62
C ILE A 55 0.44 7.77 -4.06
N ALA A 56 1.18 8.49 -4.88
CA ALA A 56 0.74 9.77 -5.45
C ALA A 56 1.12 9.89 -6.92
N ASP A 57 0.41 10.75 -7.65
CA ASP A 57 0.84 11.22 -8.95
C ASP A 57 1.97 12.27 -8.80
N PRO A 58 2.60 12.73 -9.89
CA PRO A 58 3.66 13.74 -9.79
C PRO A 58 3.24 15.04 -9.10
N ILE A 59 1.98 15.47 -9.26
CA ILE A 59 1.44 16.68 -8.64
C ILE A 59 1.29 16.48 -7.13
N GLY A 60 0.65 15.40 -6.71
CA GLY A 60 0.48 15.02 -5.31
C GLY A 60 1.82 14.78 -4.63
N MET A 61 2.79 14.15 -5.31
CA MET A 61 4.13 13.93 -4.77
C MET A 61 4.90 15.25 -4.56
N ALA A 62 4.76 16.21 -5.48
CA ALA A 62 5.31 17.55 -5.28
C ALA A 62 4.68 18.24 -4.06
N SER A 63 3.37 18.11 -3.87
CA SER A 63 2.66 18.63 -2.69
C SER A 63 3.20 18.00 -1.39
N LEU A 64 3.35 16.67 -1.35
CA LEU A 64 3.88 15.95 -0.19
C LEU A 64 5.31 16.40 0.18
N ARG A 65 6.18 16.61 -0.82
CA ARG A 65 7.58 17.06 -0.60
C ARG A 65 7.67 18.49 -0.06
N SER A 66 6.71 19.34 -0.39
CA SER A 66 6.68 20.74 0.07
C SER A 66 6.30 20.88 1.55
N ASP A 67 5.68 19.85 2.12
CA ASP A 67 5.27 19.82 3.52
C ASP A 67 6.40 19.30 4.42
N ALA A 68 7.18 20.24 4.96
CA ALA A 68 8.32 19.96 5.83
C ALA A 68 7.97 19.23 7.15
N SER A 69 6.68 19.15 7.51
CA SER A 69 6.23 18.42 8.70
C SER A 69 6.19 16.90 8.52
N ARG A 70 6.33 16.41 7.28
CA ARG A 70 6.21 14.97 6.91
C ARG A 70 7.54 14.22 6.84
N SER A 71 8.64 14.86 7.21
CA SER A 71 9.97 14.22 7.20
C SER A 71 10.13 13.08 8.22
N ASP A 72 9.12 12.85 9.07
CA ASP A 72 9.16 11.85 10.16
C ASP A 72 8.22 10.65 9.94
N THR A 73 7.58 10.56 8.76
CA THR A 73 6.69 9.42 8.48
C THR A 73 7.51 8.24 7.95
N ARG A 74 7.44 7.09 8.63
CA ARG A 74 8.05 5.81 8.20
C ARG A 74 7.40 5.22 6.93
N SER A 75 6.51 5.98 6.30
CA SER A 75 5.82 5.61 5.07
C SER A 75 6.78 5.54 3.89
N ILE A 76 6.56 4.55 3.04
CA ILE A 76 7.20 4.45 1.74
C ILE A 76 6.42 5.35 0.78
N PHE A 77 7.06 6.30 0.14
CA PHE A 77 6.44 7.17 -0.86
C PHE A 77 6.77 6.67 -2.26
N ILE A 78 5.75 6.38 -3.07
CA ILE A 78 5.93 6.02 -4.49
C ILE A 78 5.16 6.98 -5.39
N GLU A 79 5.82 7.42 -6.44
CA GLU A 79 5.26 8.30 -7.47
C GLU A 79 4.83 7.44 -8.67
N GLN A 80 3.60 7.58 -9.14
CA GLN A 80 3.06 6.84 -10.28
C GLN A 80 2.38 7.79 -11.26
N ASN A 81 2.80 7.79 -12.53
CA ASN A 81 2.22 8.67 -13.55
C ASN A 81 0.96 8.03 -14.18
N ILE A 82 -0.05 7.77 -13.35
CA ILE A 82 -1.37 7.22 -13.73
C ILE A 82 -2.48 7.96 -12.99
N GLY A 83 -3.68 8.00 -13.57
CA GLY A 83 -4.87 8.55 -12.90
C GLY A 83 -5.51 7.55 -11.93
N GLU A 84 -5.66 6.29 -12.33
CA GLU A 84 -6.26 5.24 -11.51
C GLU A 84 -5.47 3.94 -11.65
N GLY A 85 -5.64 3.02 -10.69
CA GLY A 85 -4.95 1.74 -10.69
C GLY A 85 -5.47 0.79 -9.62
N ALA A 86 -4.79 -0.33 -9.46
CA ALA A 86 -5.11 -1.32 -8.43
C ALA A 86 -3.87 -1.77 -7.65
N ALA A 87 -3.99 -1.82 -6.33
CA ALA A 87 -3.03 -2.44 -5.44
C ALA A 87 -3.50 -3.85 -5.09
N VAL A 88 -2.64 -4.85 -5.27
CA VAL A 88 -2.91 -6.25 -4.92
C VAL A 88 -1.98 -6.67 -3.78
N LEU A 89 -2.56 -6.87 -2.61
CA LEU A 89 -1.86 -7.30 -1.39
C LEU A 89 -2.02 -8.80 -1.23
N ARG A 90 -0.91 -9.54 -1.20
CA ARG A 90 -0.89 -11.00 -1.10
C ARG A 90 -0.20 -11.42 0.18
N VAL A 91 -0.73 -12.46 0.82
CA VAL A 91 -0.22 -13.01 2.07
C VAL A 91 0.02 -14.51 1.94
N PHE A 92 1.18 -14.95 2.41
CA PHE A 92 1.49 -16.37 2.52
C PHE A 92 0.73 -16.98 3.70
N VAL A 93 0.10 -18.14 3.47
CA VAL A 93 -0.61 -18.92 4.49
C VAL A 93 0.16 -20.24 4.61
N PRO A 94 1.01 -20.41 5.64
CA PRO A 94 1.83 -21.61 5.78
C PRO A 94 1.02 -22.90 5.87
N ASP A 95 -0.07 -22.87 6.66
CA ASP A 95 -1.00 -23.97 6.87
C ASP A 95 -2.35 -23.42 7.39
N THR A 96 -3.32 -24.31 7.64
CA THR A 96 -4.69 -23.92 8.01
C THR A 96 -4.80 -23.22 9.37
N THR A 97 -3.81 -23.36 10.27
CA THR A 97 -3.81 -22.71 11.60
C THR A 97 -3.64 -21.20 11.51
N TRP A 98 -3.13 -20.69 10.37
CA TRP A 98 -2.93 -19.25 10.12
C TRP A 98 -4.14 -18.53 9.53
N ASN A 99 -5.22 -19.26 9.18
CA ASN A 99 -6.35 -18.70 8.46
C ASN A 99 -7.01 -17.51 9.19
N VAL A 100 -7.11 -17.58 10.52
CA VAL A 100 -7.73 -16.53 11.35
C VAL A 100 -6.83 -15.29 11.40
N GLN A 101 -5.52 -15.47 11.57
CA GLN A 101 -4.54 -14.40 11.67
C GLN A 101 -4.41 -13.66 10.34
N VAL A 102 -4.37 -14.40 9.23
CA VAL A 102 -4.33 -13.80 7.89
C VAL A 102 -5.65 -13.10 7.56
N GLN A 103 -6.79 -13.61 8.01
CA GLN A 103 -8.06 -12.90 7.85
C GLN A 103 -8.04 -11.57 8.60
N ARG A 104 -7.65 -11.58 9.88
CA ARG A 104 -7.52 -10.35 10.68
C ARG A 104 -6.54 -9.34 10.10
N PHE A 105 -5.47 -9.80 9.47
CA PHE A 105 -4.53 -8.93 8.76
C PHE A 105 -5.22 -8.15 7.63
N PHE A 106 -6.08 -8.80 6.84
CA PHE A 106 -6.85 -8.13 5.81
C PHE A 106 -8.00 -7.28 6.38
N ASP A 107 -8.65 -7.73 7.45
CA ASP A 107 -9.74 -6.98 8.10
C ASP A 107 -9.26 -5.62 8.66
N GLU A 108 -7.97 -5.49 8.97
CA GLU A 108 -7.33 -4.26 9.46
C GLU A 108 -6.49 -3.53 8.40
N ALA A 109 -6.44 -4.05 7.18
CA ALA A 109 -5.76 -3.37 6.09
C ALA A 109 -6.62 -2.20 5.62
N GLN A 110 -6.04 -1.00 5.55
CA GLN A 110 -6.72 0.19 5.06
C GLN A 110 -6.18 0.58 3.69
N CYS A 111 -7.08 1.09 2.86
CA CYS A 111 -6.76 1.72 1.59
C CYS A 111 -7.70 2.91 1.43
N GLU A 112 -7.18 4.10 1.70
CA GLU A 112 -7.97 5.30 1.86
C GLU A 112 -7.28 6.50 1.22
N PRO A 113 -8.04 7.54 0.81
CA PRO A 113 -7.44 8.82 0.45
C PRO A 113 -6.49 9.28 1.56
N PHE A 114 -5.33 9.80 1.19
CA PHE A 114 -4.37 10.31 2.15
C PHE A 114 -4.94 11.59 2.78
N GLU A 115 -5.48 11.48 3.99
CA GLU A 115 -5.93 12.63 4.76
C GLU A 115 -4.72 13.39 5.32
N GLY A 116 -4.38 14.47 4.63
CA GLY A 116 -3.31 15.38 5.00
C GLY A 116 -3.25 16.53 4.01
N PHE A 117 -4.33 17.30 3.93
CA PHE A 117 -4.39 18.57 3.20
C PHE A 117 -4.84 19.66 4.16
#